data_AF-A0A351NVF9-F1
#
_entry.id   AF-A0A351NVF9-F1
#
_cell.length_a   1.000
_cell.length_b   1.000
_cell.length_c   1.000
_cell.angle_alpha   90.00
_cell.angle_beta   90.00
_cell.angle_gamma   90.00
#
_symmetry.space_group_name_H-M   'P 1'
#
loop_
_entity.id
_entity.type
_entity.pdbx_description
1 polymer ?
#
loop_
_entity_poly.entity_id
_entity_poly.type
_entity_poly.pdbx_seq_one_letter_code
_entity_poly.pdbx_strand_id
1 'polypeptide(L)'
;MNSLNQSSSSDLSKSSWPPAPAAWYTVGLLFVAYTFSFVDRFILTLLIEPIKQDFNLSDTGVSLLVGFAFVIFYTFLGIPIGRLADRVNRRNLIVAGIT
;
A
#
# COMPACT_ATOMS: atom_id res chain seq x y z
N MET A 1 -8.85 -49.01 22.95
CA MET A 1 -8.70 -48.59 21.53
C MET A 1 -9.41 -47.25 21.26
N ASN A 2 -9.23 -46.21 22.09
CA ASN A 2 -9.86 -44.88 21.87
C ASN A 2 -9.15 -43.68 22.52
N SER A 3 -7.90 -43.81 22.98
CA SER A 3 -7.14 -42.72 23.63
C SER A 3 -6.06 -42.08 22.76
N LEU A 4 -5.76 -42.65 21.58
CA LEU A 4 -4.70 -42.17 20.67
C LEU A 4 -5.21 -41.28 19.53
N ASN A 5 -6.51 -41.00 19.48
CA ASN A 5 -7.14 -40.17 18.43
C ASN A 5 -7.57 -38.78 18.93
N GLN A 6 -7.33 -38.47 20.20
CA GLN A 6 -7.77 -37.23 20.85
C GLN A 6 -6.63 -36.24 21.08
N SER A 7 -5.36 -36.69 20.99
CA SER A 7 -4.17 -35.85 21.06
C SER A 7 -3.80 -35.19 19.73
N SER A 8 -4.41 -35.60 18.61
CA SER A 8 -4.08 -35.09 17.27
C SER A 8 -4.89 -33.86 16.86
N SER A 9 -5.85 -33.40 17.68
CA SER A 9 -6.74 -32.27 17.38
C SER A 9 -6.52 -31.03 18.25
N SER A 10 -5.67 -31.10 19.30
CA SER A 10 -5.29 -29.95 20.15
C SER A 10 -4.08 -29.15 19.64
N ASP A 11 -3.38 -29.67 18.62
CA ASP A 11 -2.17 -29.08 18.02
C ASP A 11 -2.42 -28.39 16.67
N LEU A 12 -3.69 -28.12 16.33
CA LEU A 12 -4.00 -27.27 15.18
C LEU A 12 -3.77 -25.80 15.55
N SER A 13 -2.49 -25.41 15.53
CA SER A 13 -1.96 -24.05 15.43
C SER A 13 -2.82 -22.96 16.10
N LYS A 14 -2.51 -22.63 17.36
CA LYS A 14 -2.77 -21.27 17.87
C LYS A 14 -2.00 -20.30 16.97
N SER A 15 -2.62 -19.89 15.86
CA SER A 15 -2.16 -18.72 15.14
C SER A 15 -2.28 -17.58 16.15
N SER A 16 -1.15 -17.00 16.52
CA SER A 16 -1.06 -15.94 17.52
C SER A 16 -1.65 -14.66 16.92
N TRP A 17 -2.97 -14.61 16.81
CA TRP A 17 -3.66 -13.41 16.35
C TRP A 17 -3.37 -12.29 17.36
N PRO A 18 -2.98 -11.10 16.89
CA PRO A 18 -2.74 -9.98 17.80
C PRO A 18 -4.03 -9.67 18.58
N PRO A 19 -3.92 -9.20 19.83
CA PRO A 19 -5.08 -8.79 20.59
C PRO A 19 -5.86 -7.73 19.80
N ALA A 20 -7.20 -7.79 19.84
CA ALA A 20 -8.07 -6.94 19.03
C ALA A 20 -7.71 -5.43 19.05
N PRO A 21 -7.27 -4.83 20.17
CA PRO A 21 -6.82 -3.43 20.19
C PRO A 21 -5.62 -3.15 19.28
N ALA A 22 -4.64 -4.07 19.21
CA ALA A 22 -3.46 -3.92 18.36
C ALA A 22 -3.80 -4.05 16.87
N ALA A 23 -4.77 -4.92 16.54
CA ALA A 23 -5.28 -5.04 15.17
C ALA A 23 -5.97 -3.73 14.72
N TRP A 24 -6.86 -3.17 15.56
CA TRP A 24 -7.53 -1.90 15.27
C TRP A 24 -6.59 -0.71 15.21
N TYR A 25 -5.56 -0.66 16.05
CA TYR A 25 -4.50 0.34 15.95
C TYR A 25 -3.79 0.26 14.58
N THR A 26 -3.43 -0.94 14.13
CA THR A 26 -2.77 -1.14 12.83
C THR A 26 -3.66 -0.70 11.67
N VAL A 27 -4.96 -0.99 11.74
CA VAL A 27 -5.95 -0.52 10.75
C VAL A 27 -6.01 1.00 10.71
N GLY A 28 -6.10 1.66 11.87
CA GLY A 28 -6.11 3.13 11.95
C GLY A 28 -4.83 3.75 11.38
N LEU A 29 -3.67 3.16 11.69
CA LEU A 29 -2.39 3.61 11.15
C LEU A 29 -2.32 3.46 9.62
N LEU A 30 -2.73 2.30 9.09
CA LEU A 30 -2.79 2.04 7.65
C LEU A 30 -3.79 2.96 6.95
N PHE A 31 -4.92 3.26 7.60
CA PHE A 31 -5.91 4.19 7.08
C PHE A 31 -5.34 5.61 6.93
N VAL A 32 -4.64 6.11 7.95
CA VAL A 32 -3.98 7.42 7.89
C VAL A 32 -2.90 7.42 6.81
N ALA A 33 -2.04 6.40 6.77
CA ALA A 33 -1.02 6.26 5.73
C ALA A 33 -1.61 6.23 4.31
N TYR A 34 -2.72 5.50 4.13
CA TYR A 34 -3.44 5.46 2.86
C TYR A 34 -4.06 6.81 2.51
N THR A 35 -4.58 7.54 3.51
CA THR A 35 -5.11 8.89 3.33
C THR A 35 -4.03 9.84 2.82
N PHE A 36 -2.83 9.83 3.41
CA PHE A 36 -1.70 10.61 2.91
C PHE A 36 -1.31 10.22 1.47
N SER A 37 -1.28 8.92 1.18
CA SER A 37 -1.01 8.42 -0.19
C SER A 37 -2.06 8.90 -1.20
N PHE A 38 -3.30 9.09 -0.75
CA PHE A 38 -4.37 9.65 -1.57
C PHE A 38 -4.19 11.15 -1.76
N VAL A 39 -3.94 11.90 -0.68
CA VAL A 39 -3.72 13.35 -0.72
C VAL A 39 -2.57 13.72 -1.65
N ASP A 40 -1.45 13.00 -1.61
CA ASP A 40 -0.32 13.19 -2.54
C ASP A 40 -0.76 13.17 -4.01
N ARG A 41 -1.57 12.17 -4.39
CA ARG A 41 -2.15 12.10 -5.75
C ARG A 41 -3.12 13.23 -6.06
N PHE A 42 -3.79 13.80 -5.06
CA PHE A 42 -4.71 14.92 -5.25
C PHE A 42 -3.98 16.25 -5.45
N ILE A 43 -2.81 16.44 -4.84
CA ILE A 43 -2.01 17.66 -4.99
C ILE A 43 -1.74 17.94 -6.46
N LEU A 44 -1.32 16.94 -7.23
CA LEU A 44 -1.06 17.12 -8.67
C LEU A 44 -2.30 17.61 -9.43
N THR A 45 -3.48 17.06 -9.13
CA THR A 45 -4.73 17.47 -9.77
C THR A 45 -5.14 18.89 -9.41
N LEU A 46 -4.89 19.32 -8.16
CA LEU A 46 -5.14 20.69 -7.72
C LEU A 46 -4.17 21.69 -8.36
N LEU A 47 -2.93 21.28 -8.62
CA LEU A 47 -1.90 22.11 -9.22
C LEU A 47 -1.81 21.98 -10.76
N ILE A 48 -2.71 21.24 -11.41
CA ILE A 48 -2.69 21.06 -12.87
C ILE A 48 -2.66 22.41 -13.60
N GLU A 49 -3.52 23.35 -13.19
CA GLU A 49 -3.70 24.63 -13.86
C GLU A 49 -2.47 25.55 -13.70
N PRO A 50 -1.92 25.77 -12.49
CA PRO A 50 -0.68 26.51 -12.34
C PRO A 50 0.52 25.81 -13.01
N ILE A 51 0.66 24.48 -12.91
CA ILE A 51 1.73 23.74 -13.61
C ILE A 51 1.62 23.92 -15.13
N LYS A 52 0.41 23.89 -15.68
CA LYS A 52 0.19 24.08 -17.11
C LYS A 52 0.63 25.48 -17.58
N GLN A 53 0.34 26.50 -16.79
CA GLN A 53 0.72 27.89 -17.06
C GLN A 53 2.23 28.11 -16.91
N ASP A 54 2.84 27.59 -15.84
CA ASP A 54 4.27 27.78 -15.56
C ASP A 54 5.19 27.03 -16.54
N PHE A 55 4.76 25.85 -17.01
CA PHE A 55 5.54 25.02 -17.94
C PHE A 55 5.08 25.10 -19.41
N ASN A 56 4.12 25.97 -19.74
CA ASN A 56 3.53 26.10 -21.08
C ASN A 56 3.10 24.74 -21.70
N LEU A 57 2.52 23.86 -20.88
CA LEU A 57 2.12 22.52 -21.32
C LEU A 57 0.81 22.54 -22.11
N SER A 58 0.72 21.72 -23.15
CA SER A 58 -0.56 21.43 -23.82
C SER A 58 -1.43 20.50 -22.97
N ASP A 59 -2.73 20.43 -23.25
CA ASP A 59 -3.66 19.49 -22.59
C ASP A 59 -3.19 18.02 -22.69
N THR A 60 -2.52 17.69 -23.80
CA THR A 60 -1.88 16.38 -23.98
C THR A 60 -0.69 16.19 -23.04
N GLY A 61 0.15 17.21 -22.85
CA GLY A 61 1.27 17.14 -21.90
C GLY A 61 0.81 16.90 -20.46
N VAL A 62 -0.26 17.58 -20.05
CA VAL A 62 -0.85 17.40 -18.72
C VAL A 62 -1.40 15.98 -18.52
N SER A 63 -2.13 15.45 -19.50
CA SER A 63 -2.69 14.09 -19.42
C SER A 63 -1.60 13.00 -19.45
N LEU A 64 -0.49 13.24 -20.16
CA LEU A 64 0.68 12.38 -20.10
C LEU A 64 1.34 12.38 -18.71
N LEU A 65 1.45 13.54 -18.07
CA LEU A 65 2.09 13.68 -16.77
C LEU A 65 1.23 13.10 -15.64
N VAL A 66 -0.06 13.45 -15.60
CA VAL A 66 -0.94 13.06 -14.48
C VAL A 66 -1.54 11.67 -14.68
N GLY A 67 -1.80 11.25 -15.92
CA GLY A 67 -2.40 9.94 -16.22
C GLY A 67 -1.37 8.90 -16.63
N PHE A 68 -0.75 9.11 -17.79
CA PHE A 68 0.08 8.08 -18.44
C PHE A 68 1.33 7.72 -17.63
N ALA A 69 2.07 8.72 -17.15
CA ALA A 69 3.28 8.52 -16.35
C ALA A 69 2.95 7.75 -15.07
N PHE A 70 1.87 8.11 -14.37
CA PHE A 70 1.40 7.38 -13.18
C PHE A 70 1.12 5.91 -13.50
N VAL A 71 0.33 5.61 -14.53
CA VAL A 71 -0.01 4.23 -14.88
C VAL A 71 1.24 3.40 -15.18
N ILE A 72 2.17 3.93 -15.97
CA ILE A 72 3.44 3.25 -16.26
C ILE A 72 4.21 3.00 -14.97
N PHE A 73 4.48 4.04 -14.18
CA PHE A 73 5.23 3.90 -12.94
C PHE A 73 4.60 2.87 -11.99
N TYR A 74 3.30 2.97 -11.72
CA TYR A 74 2.61 2.05 -10.82
C TYR A 74 2.55 0.62 -11.35
N THR A 75 2.42 0.43 -12.67
CA THR A 75 2.41 -0.91 -13.27
C THR A 75 3.79 -1.56 -13.21
N PHE A 76 4.83 -0.83 -13.61
CA PHE A 76 6.20 -1.34 -13.63
C PHE A 76 6.79 -1.51 -12.24
N LEU A 77 6.49 -0.63 -11.29
CA LEU A 77 6.95 -0.75 -9.89
C LEU A 77 6.05 -1.64 -9.05
N GLY A 78 4.76 -1.78 -9.38
CA GLY A 78 3.83 -2.62 -8.62
C GLY A 78 4.23 -4.09 -8.61
N ILE A 79 4.71 -4.62 -9.74
CA ILE A 79 5.17 -6.01 -9.84
C ILE A 79 6.41 -6.29 -8.96
N PRO A 80 7.53 -5.55 -9.06
CA PRO A 80 8.70 -5.78 -8.22
C PRO A 80 8.44 -5.45 -6.74
N ILE A 81 7.69 -4.38 -6.43
CA ILE A 81 7.34 -4.06 -5.04
C ILE A 81 6.42 -5.12 -4.44
N GLY A 82 5.46 -5.67 -5.22
CA GLY A 82 4.63 -6.79 -4.78
C GLY A 82 5.46 -8.03 -4.47
N ARG A 83 6.39 -8.39 -5.37
CA ARG A 83 7.35 -9.48 -5.10
C ARG A 83 8.23 -9.20 -3.88
N LEU A 84 8.61 -7.94 -3.65
CA LEU A 84 9.40 -7.55 -2.49
C LEU A 84 8.57 -7.67 -1.21
N ALA A 85 7.30 -7.25 -1.22
CA ALA A 85 6.38 -7.35 -0.09
C ALA A 85 6.13 -8.78 0.39
N ASP A 86 6.25 -9.76 -0.51
CA ASP A 86 6.19 -11.18 -0.16
C ASP A 86 7.50 -11.72 0.43
N ARG A 87 8.64 -11.09 0.12
CA ARG A 87 9.98 -11.56 0.51
C ARG A 87 10.59 -10.84 1.71
N VAL A 88 10.20 -9.59 1.97
CA VAL A 88 10.77 -8.76 3.04
C VAL A 88 9.80 -8.49 4.17
N ASN A 89 10.30 -7.90 5.25
CA ASN A 89 9.45 -7.45 6.35
C ASN A 89 8.48 -6.36 5.86
N ARG A 90 7.20 -6.73 5.75
CA ARG A 90 6.09 -5.87 5.30
C ARG A 90 6.04 -4.53 6.04
N ARG A 91 6.37 -4.51 7.34
CA ARG A 91 6.42 -3.28 8.15
C ARG A 91 7.48 -2.32 7.61
N ASN A 92 8.69 -2.81 7.34
CA ASN A 92 9.78 -1.96 6.85
C ASN A 92 9.49 -1.46 5.43
N LEU A 93 8.82 -2.27 4.61
CA LEU A 93 8.41 -1.86 3.26
C LEU A 93 7.39 -0.72 3.30
N ILE A 94 6.40 -0.79 4.21
CA ILE A 94 5.41 0.29 4.39
C ILE A 94 6.10 1.57 4.89
N VAL A 95 7.02 1.45 5.86
CA VAL A 95 7.77 2.61 6.39
C VAL A 95 8.62 3.26 5.29
N ALA A 96 9.32 2.46 4.47
CA ALA A 96 10.11 2.96 3.36
C ALA A 96 9.27 3.62 2.25
N GLY A 97 7.99 3.23 2.09
CA GLY A 97 7.09 3.85 1.12
C GLY A 97 6.42 5.14 1.60
N ILE A 98 6.40 5.38 2.92
CA ILE A 98 5.84 6.60 3.53
C ILE A 98 6.91 7.67 3.76
N THR A 99 8.18 7.28 3.86
CA THR A 99 9.34 8.19 4.05
C THR A 99 9.82 8.72 2.72
#